data_AF-A0A0F9ANM1-F1
#
_entry.id   AF-A0A0F9ANM1-F1
#
_cell.length_a   1.000
_cell.length_b   1.000
_cell.length_c   1.000
_cell.angle_alpha   90.00
_cell.angle_beta   90.00
_cell.angle_gamma   90.00
#
_symmetry.space_group_name_H-M   'P 1'
#
loop_
_entity.id
_entity.type
_entity.pdbx_description
1 polymer ?
#
loop_
_entity_poly.entity_id
_entity_poly.type
_entity_poly.pdbx_seq_one_letter_code
_entity_poly.pdbx_strand_id
1 'polypeptide(L)'
;MLLNVKQRLLLLNILPDEGNYDTLKIVRDQQNLLSFNEEELKRLGIRREGEMYQWNEAADEPVDISIGEMASNMIKMALRQLDARGQLKVEFLPLYEHFVEGEEWSPISDEAKATS
;
A
#
# COMPACT_ATOMS: atom_id res chain seq x y z
N MET A 1 -5.74 10.01 -0.63
CA MET A 1 -6.64 8.84 -0.67
C MET A 1 -6.62 8.18 0.71
N LEU A 2 -7.74 7.62 1.16
CA LEU A 2 -7.83 6.98 2.47
C LEU A 2 -7.19 5.60 2.44
N LEU A 3 -6.16 5.39 3.27
CA LEU A 3 -5.39 4.15 3.35
C LEU A 3 -5.35 3.59 4.78
N ASN A 4 -5.69 2.31 4.91
CA ASN A 4 -5.49 1.54 6.15
C ASN A 4 -4.07 0.93 6.22
N VAL A 5 -3.73 0.25 7.32
CA VAL A 5 -2.40 -0.35 7.54
C VAL A 5 -2.02 -1.33 6.43
N LYS A 6 -2.90 -2.29 6.12
CA LYS A 6 -2.65 -3.33 5.12
C LYS A 6 -2.34 -2.73 3.74
N GLN A 7 -3.12 -1.73 3.35
CA GLN A 7 -2.97 -1.04 2.08
C GLN A 7 -1.65 -0.26 2.01
N ARG A 8 -1.27 0.43 3.09
CA ARG A 8 0.04 1.12 3.18
C ARG A 8 1.19 0.14 3.06
N LEU A 9 1.10 -1.02 3.72
CA LEU A 9 2.12 -2.08 3.61
C LEU A 9 2.22 -2.65 2.20
N LEU A 10 1.09 -2.92 1.53
CA LEU A 10 1.08 -3.38 0.15
C LEU A 10 1.69 -2.35 -0.82
N LEU A 11 1.39 -1.06 -0.63
CA LEU A 11 2.00 0.01 -1.40
C LEU A 11 3.50 0.13 -1.12
N LEU A 12 3.94 0.00 0.13
CA LEU A 12 5.38 -0.03 0.45
C LEU A 12 6.09 -1.18 -0.27
N ASN A 13 5.43 -2.34 -0.42
CA ASN A 13 5.97 -3.51 -1.10
C ASN A 13 6.00 -3.41 -2.63
N ILE A 14 5.21 -2.52 -3.25
CA ILE A 14 5.16 -2.35 -4.71
C ILE A 14 6.13 -1.26 -5.21
N LEU A 15 6.58 -0.36 -4.33
CA LEU A 15 7.48 0.72 -4.72
C LEU A 15 8.82 0.16 -5.23
N PRO A 16 9.38 0.71 -6.31
CA PRO A 16 10.63 0.23 -6.88
C PRO A 16 11.80 0.52 -5.94
N ASP A 17 12.73 -0.43 -5.83
CA ASP A 17 13.96 -0.34 -5.06
C ASP A 17 15.18 0.05 -5.91
N GLU A 18 15.03 0.09 -7.23
CA GLU A 18 16.03 0.50 -8.20
C GLU A 18 15.52 1.62 -9.14
N GLY A 19 16.45 2.44 -9.65
CA GLY A 19 16.12 3.56 -10.54
C GLY A 19 17.22 4.63 -10.58
N ASN A 20 16.94 5.73 -11.26
CA ASN A 20 17.82 6.91 -11.23
C ASN A 20 17.63 7.72 -9.93
N TYR A 21 18.52 8.70 -9.68
CA TYR A 21 18.49 9.51 -8.45
C TYR A 21 17.14 10.17 -8.17
N ASP A 22 16.52 10.79 -9.19
CA ASP A 22 15.25 11.48 -9.04
C ASP A 22 14.12 10.51 -8.69
N THR A 23 14.11 9.33 -9.33
CA THR A 23 13.17 8.23 -9.05
C THR A 23 13.29 7.79 -7.60
N LEU A 24 14.51 7.47 -7.15
CA LEU A 24 14.75 6.99 -5.79
C LEU A 24 14.43 8.05 -4.74
N LYS A 25 14.60 9.35 -5.06
CA LYS A 25 14.21 10.44 -4.17
C LYS A 25 12.68 10.52 -4.01
N ILE A 26 11.93 10.41 -5.11
CA ILE A 26 10.46 10.37 -5.07
C ILE A 26 9.97 9.12 -4.31
N VAL A 27 10.58 7.96 -4.55
CA VAL A 27 10.27 6.72 -3.81
C VAL A 27 10.46 6.93 -2.32
N ARG A 28 11.61 7.49 -1.90
CA ARG A 28 11.89 7.75 -0.48
C ARG A 28 10.85 8.67 0.15
N ASP A 29 10.46 9.73 -0.55
CA ASP A 29 9.46 10.67 -0.05
C ASP A 29 8.08 9.98 0.07
N GLN A 30 7.70 9.14 -0.91
CA GLN A 30 6.47 8.35 -0.85
C GLN A 30 6.50 7.29 0.27
N GLN A 31 7.65 6.65 0.50
CA GLN A 31 7.85 5.71 1.60
C GLN A 31 7.65 6.40 2.95
N ASN A 32 8.19 7.61 3.13
CA ASN A 32 7.98 8.37 4.36
C ASN A 32 6.51 8.71 4.59
N LEU A 33 5.76 9.05 3.53
CA LEU A 33 4.33 9.32 3.62
C LEU A 33 3.50 8.07 3.95
N LEU A 34 3.86 6.91 3.39
CA LEU A 34 3.18 5.65 3.62
C LEU A 34 3.59 4.99 4.95
N SER A 35 4.77 5.31 5.47
CA SER A 35 5.29 4.78 6.73
C SER A 35 4.49 5.32 7.92
N PHE A 36 4.59 4.62 9.05
CA PHE A 36 3.85 4.95 10.27
C PHE A 36 4.67 5.86 11.18
N ASN A 37 4.05 6.92 11.68
CA ASN A 37 4.68 7.81 12.67
C ASN A 37 4.63 7.19 14.09
N GLU A 38 5.27 7.83 15.08
CA GLU A 38 5.37 7.30 16.45
C GLU A 38 4.00 7.12 17.14
N GLU A 39 3.07 8.04 16.91
CA GLU A 39 1.72 7.99 17.49
C GLU A 39 0.93 6.82 16.88
N GLU A 40 1.02 6.65 15.57
CA GLU A 40 0.42 5.52 14.85
C GLU A 40 1.00 4.19 15.32
N LEU A 41 2.33 4.08 15.42
CA LEU A 41 2.99 2.86 15.89
C LEU A 41 2.54 2.46 17.29
N LYS A 42 2.38 3.43 18.21
CA LYS A 42 1.86 3.17 19.57
C LYS A 42 0.40 2.76 19.56
N ARG A 43 -0.45 3.48 18.81
CA ARG A 43 -1.90 3.26 18.72
C ARG A 43 -2.25 1.92 18.07
N LEU A 44 -1.58 1.61 16.96
CA LEU A 44 -1.79 0.39 16.18
C LEU A 44 -1.05 -0.81 16.77
N GLY A 45 -0.02 -0.57 17.60
CA GLY A 45 0.77 -1.64 18.18
C GLY A 45 1.45 -2.52 17.14
N ILE A 46 1.89 -1.94 16.01
CA ILE A 46 2.45 -2.69 14.88
C ILE A 46 3.67 -3.49 15.34
N ARG A 47 3.62 -4.81 15.11
CA ARG A 47 4.71 -5.74 15.41
C ARG A 47 4.94 -6.67 14.24
N ARG A 48 6.19 -7.10 14.08
CA ARG A 48 6.56 -8.12 13.11
C ARG A 48 6.73 -9.46 13.83
N GLU A 49 5.96 -10.46 13.42
CA GLU A 49 6.06 -11.83 13.89
C GLU A 49 6.54 -12.72 12.74
N GLY A 50 7.87 -12.89 12.65
CA GLY A 50 8.50 -13.58 11.52
C GLY A 50 8.32 -12.82 10.21
N GLU A 51 7.59 -13.41 9.27
CA GLU A 51 7.28 -12.78 7.97
C GLU A 51 5.96 -11.99 7.98
N MET A 52 5.18 -12.09 9.05
CA MET A 52 3.87 -11.44 9.14
C MET A 52 3.93 -10.17 9.97
N TYR A 53 3.08 -9.21 9.61
CA TYR A 53 2.79 -8.04 10.44
C TYR A 53 1.52 -8.29 11.23
N GLN A 54 1.51 -7.87 12.49
CA GLN A 54 0.33 -7.82 13.34
C GLN A 54 0.12 -6.41 13.83
N TRP A 55 -1.14 -5.98 13.89
CA TRP A 55 -1.57 -4.70 14.43
C TRP A 55 -2.97 -4.84 15.02
N ASN A 56 -3.38 -3.84 15.79
CA ASN A 56 -4.72 -3.75 16.32
C ASN A 56 -5.69 -3.27 15.24
N GLU A 57 -6.39 -4.20 14.59
CA GLU A 57 -7.39 -3.89 13.54
C GLU A 57 -8.52 -2.98 14.04
N ALA A 58 -8.91 -3.10 15.32
CA ALA A 58 -9.93 -2.22 15.91
C ALA A 58 -9.49 -0.76 16.04
N ALA A 59 -8.18 -0.50 15.89
CA ALA A 59 -7.61 0.84 15.83
C ALA A 59 -7.17 1.21 14.40
N ASP A 60 -7.42 0.39 13.37
CA ASP A 60 -6.99 0.67 12.00
C ASP A 60 -7.95 1.63 11.28
N GLU A 61 -7.85 2.91 11.62
CA GLU A 61 -8.59 3.98 10.95
C GLU A 61 -7.86 4.42 9.67
N PRO A 62 -8.54 4.47 8.50
CA PRO A 62 -7.94 4.97 7.28
C PRO A 62 -7.45 6.41 7.40
N VAL A 63 -6.21 6.67 6.97
CA VAL A 63 -5.60 8.00 6.98
C VAL A 63 -5.53 8.54 5.55
N ASP A 64 -5.79 9.84 5.37
CA ASP A 64 -5.64 10.48 4.08
C ASP A 64 -4.16 10.68 3.74
N ILE A 65 -3.69 9.95 2.74
CA ILE A 65 -2.31 10.01 2.25
C ILE A 65 -2.33 10.46 0.79
N SER A 66 -1.53 11.48 0.50
CA SER A 66 -1.35 11.95 -0.87
C SER A 66 -0.36 11.06 -1.62
N ILE A 67 -0.74 10.61 -2.81
CA ILE A 67 0.14 9.91 -3.74
C ILE A 67 0.30 10.82 -4.97
N GLY A 68 1.51 11.33 -5.17
CA GLY A 68 1.82 12.21 -6.29
C GLY A 68 1.75 11.48 -7.64
N GLU A 69 1.60 12.24 -8.72
CA GLU A 69 1.48 11.69 -10.09
C GLU A 69 2.62 10.74 -10.45
N MET A 70 3.87 11.13 -10.15
CA MET A 70 5.05 10.30 -10.41
C MET A 70 5.02 8.99 -9.62
N ALA A 71 4.65 9.04 -8.33
CA ALA A 71 4.51 7.84 -7.50
C ALA A 71 3.39 6.93 -8.00
N SER A 72 2.24 7.50 -8.38
CA SER A 72 1.13 6.78 -8.99
C SER A 72 1.57 6.07 -10.28
N ASN A 73 2.32 6.75 -11.16
CA ASN A 73 2.83 6.16 -12.39
C ASN A 73 3.82 5.01 -12.11
N MET A 74 4.69 5.15 -11.11
CA MET A 74 5.60 4.07 -10.70
C MET A 74 4.83 2.85 -10.17
N ILE A 75 3.81 3.06 -9.33
CA ILE A 75 2.95 1.97 -8.83
C ILE A 75 2.26 1.25 -9.99
N LYS A 76 1.68 1.98 -10.94
CA LYS A 76 1.06 1.41 -12.16
C LYS A 76 2.04 0.58 -12.97
N MET A 77 3.25 1.08 -13.17
CA MET A 77 4.29 0.37 -13.92
C MET A 77 4.71 -0.93 -13.21
N ALA A 78 4.91 -0.89 -11.89
CA ALA A 78 5.28 -2.06 -11.11
C ALA A 78 4.19 -3.16 -11.15
N LEU A 79 2.91 -2.76 -11.00
CA LEU A 79 1.77 -3.67 -11.10
C LEU A 79 1.66 -4.31 -12.49
N ARG A 80 1.80 -3.52 -13.57
CA ARG A 80 1.81 -4.04 -14.95
C ARG A 80 2.99 -4.98 -15.21
N GLN A 81 4.15 -4.72 -14.62
CA GLN A 81 5.30 -5.62 -14.75
C GLN A 81 5.09 -6.95 -14.01
N LEU A 82 4.44 -6.95 -12.83
CA LEU A 82 4.07 -8.19 -12.15
C LEU A 82 3.07 -8.99 -12.98
N ASP A 83 2.04 -8.34 -13.51
CA ASP A 83 1.02 -8.94 -14.37
C ASP A 83 1.64 -9.55 -15.64
N ALA A 84 2.45 -8.76 -16.38
CA ALA A 84 3.14 -9.22 -17.58
C ALA A 84 4.07 -10.43 -17.35
N ARG A 85 4.57 -10.61 -16.11
CA ARG A 85 5.41 -11.74 -15.71
C ARG A 85 4.62 -12.91 -15.13
N GLY A 86 3.29 -12.80 -14.96
CA GLY A 86 2.48 -13.79 -14.24
C GLY A 86 2.80 -13.90 -12.75
N GLN A 87 3.35 -12.84 -12.16
CA GLN A 87 3.79 -12.75 -10.76
C GLN A 87 2.88 -11.84 -9.92
N LEU A 88 1.78 -11.35 -10.48
CA LEU A 88 0.79 -10.56 -9.74
C LEU A 88 0.08 -11.47 -8.73
N LYS A 89 0.29 -11.19 -7.45
CA LYS A 89 -0.35 -11.93 -6.36
C LYS A 89 -1.75 -11.39 -6.08
N VAL A 90 -2.61 -12.24 -5.53
CA VAL A 90 -3.99 -11.89 -5.13
C VAL A 90 -4.04 -10.67 -4.20
N GLU A 91 -3.06 -10.53 -3.30
CA GLU A 91 -2.95 -9.39 -2.39
C GLU A 91 -2.78 -8.03 -3.10
N PHE A 92 -2.30 -8.02 -4.34
CA PHE A 92 -2.14 -6.82 -5.16
C PHE A 92 -3.33 -6.53 -6.08
N LEU A 93 -4.33 -7.41 -6.17
CA LEU A 93 -5.49 -7.19 -7.05
C LEU A 93 -6.23 -5.87 -6.76
N PRO A 94 -6.55 -5.52 -5.50
CA PRO A 94 -7.22 -4.24 -5.23
C PRO A 94 -6.41 -3.03 -5.70
N LEU A 95 -5.07 -3.12 -5.62
CA LEU A 95 -4.18 -2.07 -6.11
C LEU A 95 -4.16 -2.02 -7.63
N TYR A 96 -4.22 -3.16 -8.31
CA TYR A 96 -4.31 -3.22 -9.76
C TYR A 96 -5.60 -2.60 -10.27
N GLU A 97 -6.74 -3.06 -9.74
CA GLU A 97 -8.09 -2.56 -10.08
C GLU A 97 -8.14 -1.03 -9.92
N HIS A 98 -7.61 -0.49 -8.81
CA HIS A 98 -7.62 0.95 -8.58
C HIS A 98 -6.64 1.74 -9.46
N PHE A 99 -5.35 1.39 -9.46
CA PHE A 99 -4.34 2.19 -10.13
C PHE A 99 -4.32 1.97 -11.65
N VAL A 100 -4.61 0.77 -12.11
CA VAL A 100 -4.49 0.36 -13.52
C VAL A 100 -5.85 0.41 -14.23
N GLU A 101 -6.91 -0.12 -13.62
CA GLU A 101 -8.24 -0.20 -14.24
C GLU A 101 -9.13 1.01 -13.91
N GLY A 102 -8.78 1.76 -12.86
CA GLY A 102 -9.49 2.98 -12.47
C GLY A 102 -10.73 2.73 -11.63
N GLU A 103 -10.83 1.56 -10.98
CA GLU A 103 -11.90 1.26 -10.05
C GLU A 103 -11.83 2.16 -8.80
N GLU A 104 -12.99 2.46 -8.21
CA GLU A 104 -13.04 3.25 -6.98
C GLU A 104 -12.43 2.47 -5.81
N TRP A 105 -11.50 3.10 -5.12
CA TRP A 105 -10.86 2.51 -3.95
C TRP A 105 -11.76 2.59 -2.72
N SER A 106 -12.23 1.45 -2.23
CA SER A 106 -12.95 1.37 -0.96
C SER A 106 -11.99 1.02 0.18
N PRO A 107 -11.83 1.89 1.21
CA PRO A 107 -11.04 1.58 2.39
C PRO A 107 -11.69 0.50 3.30
N ILE A 108 -12.91 0.05 2.97
CA ILE A 108 -13.78 -0.80 3.80
C ILE A 108 -13.84 -2.25 3.25
N SER A 109 -13.12 -2.58 2.17
CA SER A 109 -13.31 -3.84 1.43
C SER A 109 -12.95 -5.12 2.19
N ASP A 110 -12.31 -5.03 3.36
CA ASP A 110 -12.07 -6.20 4.23
C ASP A 110 -13.25 -6.53 5.17
N GLU A 111 -14.27 -5.65 5.32
CA GLU A 111 -15.43 -5.91 6.19
C GLU A 111 -16.46 -6.89 5.57
N ALA A 112 -16.35 -7.21 4.26
CA ALA A 112 -17.34 -8.03 3.56
C ALA A 112 -17.10 -9.56 3.64
N LYS A 113 -16.18 -10.05 4.49
CA LYS A 113 -15.96 -11.51 4.66
C LYS A 113 -16.15 -12.07 6.07
N ALA A 114 -16.79 -11.31 6.96
CA ALA A 114 -17.19 -11.80 8.28
C ALA A 114 -18.72 -11.93 8.43
N THR A 115 -19.44 -12.39 7.40
CA THR A 115 -20.81 -12.94 7.56
C THR A 115 -21.13 -13.93 6.42
N SER A 116 -20.76 -15.21 6.59
CA SER A 116 -21.51 -16.39 6.12
C SER A 116 -20.95 -17.66 6.75
#